data_AF-A0A9E2M6C7-F1
#
_entry.id   AF-A0A9E2M6C7-F1
#
_cell.length_a   1.000
_cell.length_b   1.000
_cell.length_c   1.000
_cell.angle_alpha   90.00
_cell.angle_beta   90.00
_cell.angle_gamma   90.00
#
_symmetry.space_group_name_H-M   'P 1'
#
loop_
_entity.id
_entity.type
_entity.pdbx_description
1 polymer ?
#
loop_
_entity_poly.entity_id
_entity_poly.type
_entity_poly.pdbx_seq_one_letter_code
_entity_poly.pdbx_strand_id
1 'polypeptide(L)'
;MTQAPLRRLIDLPGIDDLEMKALMKPRAADPDERHEFPEIVAAVEETARAAFGLTPDEAEAVVRPADWDGIERLEPAEMVAAFAAEGWDVADARRKPLRMLGWWALPLALAMRGVAGEVPFHAEPDQPVTDWGSNLKAEATRFRKR
;
A
#
# COMPACT_ATOMS: atom_id res chain seq x y z
N MET A 1 5.90 14.01 -18.48
CA MET A 1 6.21 12.59 -18.22
C MET A 1 5.12 12.09 -17.30
N THR A 2 4.23 11.23 -17.77
CA THR A 2 3.20 10.60 -16.92
C THR A 2 3.92 9.60 -16.03
N GLN A 3 4.03 9.93 -14.74
CA GLN A 3 4.55 9.02 -13.72
C GLN A 3 3.64 7.77 -13.71
N ALA A 4 4.24 6.58 -13.71
CA ALA A 4 3.48 5.34 -13.58
C ALA A 4 2.62 5.38 -12.29
N PRO A 5 1.40 4.82 -12.30
CA PRO A 5 0.56 4.79 -11.11
C PRO A 5 1.29 4.07 -9.97
N LEU A 6 1.27 4.69 -8.79
CA LEU A 6 1.89 4.12 -7.58
C LEU A 6 1.06 2.93 -7.08
N ARG A 7 1.71 1.89 -6.57
CA ARG A 7 1.04 0.79 -5.87
C ARG A 7 0.50 1.32 -4.55
N ARG A 8 -0.79 1.13 -4.28
CA ARG A 8 -1.42 1.76 -3.11
C ARG A 8 -1.49 0.76 -1.96
N LEU A 9 -0.93 1.13 -0.82
CA LEU A 9 -0.93 0.29 0.38
C LEU A 9 -2.37 -0.01 0.85
N ILE A 10 -3.25 0.99 0.77
CA ILE A 10 -4.66 0.84 1.16
C ILE A 10 -5.44 -0.18 0.30
N ASP A 11 -4.96 -0.47 -0.90
CA ASP A 11 -5.61 -1.43 -1.81
C ASP A 11 -5.19 -2.88 -1.53
N LEU A 12 -4.28 -3.13 -0.56
CA LEU A 12 -3.97 -4.49 -0.11
C LEU A 12 -5.14 -5.07 0.72
N PRO A 13 -5.36 -6.40 0.65
CA PRO A 13 -6.48 -7.04 1.33
C PRO A 13 -6.53 -6.69 2.82
N GLY A 14 -7.68 -6.21 3.30
CA GLY A 14 -7.94 -5.90 4.72
C GLY A 14 -7.41 -4.57 5.24
N ILE A 15 -6.54 -3.87 4.50
CA ILE A 15 -5.95 -2.60 4.97
C ILE A 15 -6.99 -1.47 5.03
N ASP A 16 -7.83 -1.31 4.00
CA ASP A 16 -8.91 -0.30 4.01
C ASP A 16 -9.93 -0.52 5.14
N ASP A 17 -10.25 -1.78 5.45
CA ASP A 17 -11.15 -2.11 6.57
C ASP A 17 -10.56 -1.70 7.93
N LEU A 18 -9.24 -1.90 8.12
CA LEU A 18 -8.54 -1.46 9.32
C LEU A 18 -8.40 0.07 9.37
N GLU A 19 -8.19 0.74 8.24
CA GLU A 19 -8.21 2.20 8.14
C GLU A 19 -9.58 2.77 8.56
N MET A 20 -10.66 2.15 8.12
CA MET A 20 -12.02 2.52 8.50
C MET A 20 -12.26 2.33 10.01
N LYS A 21 -11.77 1.22 10.58
CA LYS A 21 -11.84 0.99 12.04
C LYS A 21 -11.02 2.03 12.82
N ALA A 22 -9.84 2.39 12.34
CA ALA A 22 -8.97 3.40 12.94
C ALA A 22 -9.62 4.79 12.95
N LEU A 23 -10.47 5.12 11.97
CA LEU A 23 -11.26 6.35 12.01
C LEU A 23 -12.18 6.40 13.24
N MET A 24 -12.75 5.25 13.64
CA MET A 24 -13.67 5.14 14.77
C MET A 24 -12.95 4.95 16.11
N LYS A 25 -11.78 4.31 16.10
CA LYS A 25 -10.94 4.07 17.29
C LYS A 25 -9.49 4.52 17.00
N PRO A 26 -9.18 5.84 17.02
CA PRO A 26 -7.86 6.34 16.61
C PRO A 26 -6.69 5.80 17.43
N ARG A 27 -6.86 5.57 18.74
CA ARG A 27 -5.79 5.00 19.58
C ARG A 27 -5.37 3.60 19.16
N ALA A 28 -6.25 2.83 18.52
CA ALA A 28 -5.89 1.49 18.03
C ALA A 28 -4.98 1.52 16.79
N ALA A 29 -4.80 2.69 16.17
CA ALA A 29 -3.88 2.87 15.07
C ALA A 29 -2.42 3.03 15.51
N ASP A 30 -2.19 3.23 16.82
CA ASP A 30 -0.87 3.33 17.41
C ASP A 30 -0.39 1.94 17.86
N PRO A 31 0.71 1.40 17.30
CA PRO A 31 1.30 0.14 17.74
C PRO A 31 1.70 0.10 19.23
N ASP A 32 2.02 1.24 19.84
CA ASP A 32 2.39 1.29 21.26
C ASP A 32 1.19 1.00 22.18
N GLU A 33 -0.02 1.28 21.69
CA GLU A 33 -1.28 1.07 22.41
C GLU A 33 -1.90 -0.32 22.16
N ARG A 34 -1.15 -1.22 21.50
CA ARG A 34 -1.62 -2.57 21.10
C ARG A 34 -2.25 -3.39 22.23
N HIS A 35 -1.77 -3.19 23.45
CA HIS A 35 -2.26 -3.90 24.64
C HIS A 35 -3.69 -3.51 25.03
N GLU A 36 -4.18 -2.33 24.63
CA GLU A 36 -5.55 -1.88 24.89
C GLU A 36 -6.58 -2.45 23.89
N PHE A 37 -6.13 -2.96 22.73
CA PHE A 37 -6.99 -3.35 21.61
C PHE A 37 -6.66 -4.74 21.03
N PRO A 38 -6.70 -5.82 21.83
CA PRO A 38 -6.29 -7.15 21.40
C PRO A 38 -7.07 -7.68 20.19
N GLU A 39 -8.34 -7.29 20.02
CA GLU A 39 -9.14 -7.67 18.86
C GLU A 39 -8.67 -6.99 17.56
N ILE A 40 -8.11 -5.78 17.68
CA ILE A 40 -7.56 -5.03 16.55
C ILE A 40 -6.17 -5.57 16.22
N VAL A 41 -5.36 -5.91 17.24
CA VAL A 41 -4.06 -6.56 17.04
C VAL A 41 -4.22 -7.87 16.28
N ALA A 42 -5.17 -8.73 16.68
CA ALA A 42 -5.43 -9.98 15.96
C ALA A 42 -5.80 -9.75 14.49
N ALA A 43 -6.65 -8.75 14.21
CA ALA A 43 -7.01 -8.38 12.84
C ALA A 43 -5.83 -7.79 12.05
N VAL A 44 -4.96 -7.02 12.72
CA VAL A 44 -3.71 -6.49 12.16
C VAL A 44 -2.77 -7.63 11.79
N GLU A 45 -2.56 -8.62 12.67
CA GLU A 45 -1.71 -9.78 12.41
C GLU A 45 -2.23 -10.63 11.24
N GLU A 46 -3.54 -10.90 11.19
CA GLU A 46 -4.17 -11.61 10.09
C GLU A 46 -3.97 -10.86 8.76
N THR A 47 -4.23 -9.55 8.77
CA THR A 47 -4.05 -8.68 7.61
C THR A 47 -2.59 -8.64 7.17
N ALA A 48 -1.66 -8.51 8.11
CA ALA A 48 -0.23 -8.49 7.83
C ALA A 48 0.25 -9.81 7.22
N ARG A 49 -0.22 -10.95 7.75
CA ARG A 49 0.08 -12.26 7.20
C ARG A 49 -0.44 -12.39 5.77
N ALA A 50 -1.64 -11.89 5.47
CA ALA A 50 -2.21 -11.92 4.13
C ALA A 50 -1.52 -10.95 3.15
N ALA A 51 -1.13 -9.76 3.62
CA ALA A 51 -0.58 -8.68 2.80
C ALA A 51 0.94 -8.75 2.62
N PHE A 52 1.66 -9.32 3.58
CA PHE A 52 3.13 -9.33 3.61
C PHE A 52 3.72 -10.73 3.86
N GLY A 53 2.94 -11.73 4.27
CA GLY A 53 3.46 -13.04 4.68
C GLY A 53 4.05 -13.06 6.11
N LEU A 54 4.09 -11.92 6.81
CA LEU A 54 4.55 -11.82 8.19
C LEU A 54 3.73 -10.81 8.99
N THR A 55 3.73 -10.98 10.30
CA THR A 55 3.13 -10.06 11.28
C THR A 55 4.07 -8.89 11.61
N PRO A 56 3.57 -7.79 12.19
CA PRO A 56 4.43 -6.69 12.65
C PRO A 56 5.47 -7.13 13.70
N ASP A 57 5.09 -8.01 14.62
CA ASP A 57 6.03 -8.55 15.63
C ASP A 57 7.14 -9.40 15.00
N GLU A 58 6.80 -10.23 14.01
CA GLU A 58 7.81 -10.95 13.24
C GLU A 58 8.70 -9.99 12.46
N ALA A 59 8.15 -8.88 11.94
CA ALA A 59 8.90 -7.86 11.20
C ALA A 59 9.92 -7.15 12.12
N GLU A 60 9.54 -6.82 13.35
CA GLU A 60 10.44 -6.23 14.34
C GLU A 60 11.61 -7.15 14.71
N ALA A 61 11.37 -8.46 14.72
CA ALA A 61 12.37 -9.47 15.02
C ALA A 61 13.37 -9.72 13.88
N VAL A 62 13.10 -9.22 12.67
CA VAL A 62 14.00 -9.39 11.51
C VAL A 62 15.30 -8.62 11.73
N VAL A 63 16.42 -9.34 11.54
CA VAL A 63 17.75 -8.73 11.51
C VAL A 63 17.89 -7.91 10.24
N ARG A 64 18.05 -6.60 10.40
CA ARG A 64 18.22 -5.65 9.30
C ARG A 64 19.68 -5.61 8.84
N PRO A 65 19.94 -5.40 7.53
CA PRO A 65 21.27 -5.09 7.00
C PRO A 65 21.89 -3.86 7.69
N ALA A 66 23.22 -3.75 7.63
CA ALA A 66 23.95 -2.65 8.27
C ALA A 66 23.65 -1.27 7.63
N ASP A 67 23.26 -1.25 6.37
CA ASP A 67 22.93 -0.09 5.55
C ASP A 67 21.42 0.19 5.47
N TRP A 68 20.64 -0.30 6.45
CA TRP A 68 19.20 -0.06 6.51
C TRP A 68 18.87 1.44 6.52
N ASP A 69 18.01 1.87 5.59
CA ASP A 69 17.69 3.27 5.36
C ASP A 69 16.79 3.90 6.44
N GLY A 70 16.10 3.08 7.23
CA GLY A 70 15.21 3.53 8.29
C GLY A 70 13.98 4.28 7.78
N ILE A 71 13.54 4.03 6.55
CA ILE A 71 12.36 4.69 5.95
C ILE A 71 11.11 4.57 6.83
N GLU A 72 10.99 3.47 7.59
CA GLU A 72 9.88 3.20 8.50
C GLU A 72 9.89 4.02 9.78
N ARG A 73 10.94 4.82 10.02
CA ARG A 73 11.12 5.63 11.24
C ARG A 73 11.06 7.13 10.98
N LEU A 74 10.87 7.53 9.72
CA LEU A 74 10.71 8.92 9.34
C LEU A 74 9.41 9.50 9.92
N GLU A 75 9.27 10.83 9.94
CA GLU A 75 7.99 11.41 10.31
C GLU A 75 6.91 11.02 9.28
N PRO A 76 5.62 10.87 9.67
CA PRO A 76 4.59 10.36 8.76
C PRO A 76 4.49 11.09 7.41
N ALA A 77 4.72 12.40 7.39
CA ALA A 77 4.73 13.20 6.16
C ALA A 77 5.93 12.88 5.25
N GLU A 78 7.09 12.60 5.85
CA GLU A 78 8.32 12.22 5.14
C GLU A 78 8.25 10.78 4.63
N MET A 79 7.64 9.87 5.41
CA MET A 79 7.37 8.50 4.97
C MET A 79 6.58 8.48 3.66
N VAL A 80 5.53 9.30 3.53
CA VAL A 80 4.72 9.37 2.30
C VAL A 80 5.59 9.70 1.09
N ALA A 81 6.49 10.66 1.20
CA ALA A 81 7.38 11.05 0.11
C ALA A 81 8.41 9.95 -0.18
N ALA A 82 9.00 9.35 0.86
CA ALA A 82 10.00 8.31 0.72
C ALA A 82 9.42 7.03 0.10
N PHE A 83 8.26 6.54 0.57
CA PHE A 83 7.62 5.37 -0.04
C PHE A 83 7.16 5.64 -1.47
N ALA A 84 6.72 6.87 -1.78
CA ALA A 84 6.35 7.24 -3.15
C ALA A 84 7.55 7.21 -4.10
N ALA A 85 8.75 7.60 -3.65
CA ALA A 85 9.99 7.47 -4.43
C ALA A 85 10.32 6.01 -4.77
N GLU A 86 9.87 5.08 -3.93
CA GLU A 86 10.02 3.63 -4.09
C GLU A 86 8.82 2.96 -4.79
N GLY A 87 7.88 3.75 -5.32
CA GLY A 87 6.73 3.26 -6.09
C GLY A 87 5.53 2.81 -5.25
N TRP A 88 5.41 3.28 -4.01
CA TRP A 88 4.29 3.00 -3.10
C TRP A 88 3.57 4.26 -2.62
N ASP A 89 2.24 4.25 -2.71
CA ASP A 89 1.38 5.27 -2.11
C ASP A 89 0.88 4.79 -0.75
N VAL A 90 1.37 5.42 0.31
CA VAL A 90 1.00 5.15 1.71
C VAL A 90 0.11 6.26 2.29
N ALA A 91 -0.62 6.96 1.42
CA ALA A 91 -1.55 8.01 1.78
C ALA A 91 -3.02 7.65 1.45
N ASP A 92 -3.95 8.30 2.15
CA ASP A 92 -5.37 8.24 1.90
C ASP A 92 -5.77 9.06 0.64
N ALA A 93 -7.06 9.02 0.29
CA ALA A 93 -7.60 9.78 -0.83
C ALA A 93 -7.45 11.31 -0.70
N ARG A 94 -7.18 11.83 0.51
CA ARG A 94 -6.92 13.25 0.80
C ARG A 94 -5.42 13.55 0.90
N ARG A 95 -4.56 12.62 0.47
CA ARG A 95 -3.08 12.72 0.50
C ARG A 95 -2.53 12.88 1.92
N LYS A 96 -3.25 12.40 2.94
CA LYS A 96 -2.74 12.29 4.31
C LYS A 96 -2.14 10.91 4.53
N PRO A 97 -1.10 10.75 5.36
CA PRO A 97 -0.61 9.43 5.74
C PRO A 97 -1.76 8.55 6.24
N LEU A 98 -1.73 7.26 5.91
CA LEU A 98 -2.69 6.30 6.45
C LEU A 98 -2.65 6.28 7.97
N ARG A 99 -3.80 6.07 8.62
CA ARG A 99 -3.89 6.09 10.09
C ARG A 99 -3.09 4.94 10.70
N MET A 100 -3.21 3.76 10.10
CA MET A 100 -2.53 2.54 10.50
C MET A 100 -1.10 2.45 9.94
N LEU A 101 -0.54 3.52 9.35
CA LEU A 101 0.78 3.47 8.71
C LEU A 101 1.88 2.95 9.65
N GLY A 102 1.80 3.25 10.95
CA GLY A 102 2.74 2.75 11.96
C GLY A 102 2.81 1.22 12.02
N TRP A 103 1.72 0.52 11.73
CA TRP A 103 1.66 -0.94 11.69
C TRP A 103 2.28 -1.54 10.41
N TRP A 104 2.27 -0.77 9.32
CA TRP A 104 2.58 -1.28 7.98
C TRP A 104 3.94 -0.84 7.46
N ALA A 105 4.50 0.26 7.98
CA ALA A 105 5.72 0.86 7.45
C ALA A 105 6.91 -0.12 7.46
N LEU A 106 7.15 -0.81 8.58
CA LEU A 106 8.24 -1.78 8.67
C LEU A 106 8.02 -3.03 7.81
N PRO A 107 6.86 -3.73 7.88
CA PRO A 107 6.58 -4.86 6.98
C PRO A 107 6.73 -4.49 5.49
N LEU A 108 6.22 -3.33 5.09
CA LEU A 108 6.32 -2.85 3.72
C LEU A 108 7.77 -2.57 3.32
N ALA A 109 8.54 -1.89 4.18
CA ALA A 109 9.96 -1.64 3.91
C ALA A 109 10.73 -2.96 3.76
N LEU A 110 10.57 -3.92 4.67
CA LEU A 110 11.24 -5.22 4.57
C LEU A 110 10.93 -5.96 3.27
N ALA A 111 9.65 -5.98 2.87
CA ALA A 111 9.22 -6.63 1.64
C ALA A 111 9.77 -5.92 0.39
N MET A 112 9.77 -4.58 0.38
CA MET A 112 10.29 -3.79 -0.74
C MET A 112 11.79 -3.96 -0.95
N ARG A 113 12.55 -4.13 0.15
CA ARG A 113 14.00 -4.36 0.10
C ARG A 113 14.36 -5.85 -0.08
N GLY A 114 13.36 -6.74 -0.14
CA GLY A 114 13.57 -8.19 -0.27
C GLY A 114 14.26 -8.82 0.95
N VAL A 115 14.15 -8.20 2.12
CA VAL A 115 14.78 -8.69 3.37
C VAL A 115 13.88 -9.73 4.05
N ALA A 116 12.59 -9.45 4.14
CA ALA A 116 11.59 -10.36 4.68
C ALA A 116 10.20 -9.98 4.19
N GLY A 117 9.32 -10.98 4.10
CA GLY A 117 7.98 -10.78 3.58
C GLY A 117 7.91 -10.62 2.07
N GLU A 118 6.69 -10.70 1.57
CA GLU A 118 6.35 -10.58 0.17
C GLU A 118 5.08 -9.74 0.07
N VAL A 119 5.13 -8.66 -0.72
CA VAL A 119 3.93 -7.94 -1.11
C VAL A 119 3.27 -8.69 -2.27
N PRO A 120 1.94 -8.89 -2.29
CA PRO A 120 1.27 -9.54 -3.39
C PRO A 120 1.61 -8.79 -4.68
N PHE A 121 2.34 -9.47 -5.56
CA PHE A 121 2.77 -8.92 -6.82
C PHE A 121 1.55 -8.76 -7.74
N HIS A 122 1.06 -7.54 -7.86
CA HIS A 122 0.23 -7.14 -8.99
C HIS A 122 1.14 -6.46 -10.02
N ALA A 123 1.72 -7.23 -10.95
CA ALA A 123 2.01 -6.64 -12.25
C ALA A 123 0.67 -6.19 -12.81
N GLU A 124 0.46 -4.88 -12.97
CA GLU A 124 -0.54 -4.47 -13.94
C GLU A 124 -0.15 -5.14 -15.27
N PRO A 125 -1.08 -5.81 -15.97
CA PRO A 125 -0.80 -6.18 -17.34
C PRO A 125 -0.43 -4.90 -18.09
N ASP A 126 0.62 -4.95 -18.92
CA ASP A 126 0.83 -3.95 -19.98
C ASP A 126 -0.55 -3.68 -20.58
N GLN A 127 -1.12 -2.49 -20.34
CA GLN A 127 -2.44 -2.22 -20.86
C GLN A 127 -2.35 -2.44 -22.37
N PRO A 128 -3.16 -3.33 -22.97
CA PRO A 128 -3.28 -3.30 -24.41
C PRO A 128 -3.73 -1.89 -24.75
N VAL A 129 -2.95 -1.20 -25.59
CA VAL A 129 -3.35 0.05 -26.22
C VAL A 129 -4.73 -0.21 -26.79
N THR A 130 -5.77 0.21 -26.07
CA THR A 130 -7.13 0.02 -26.53
C THR A 130 -7.26 0.94 -27.70
N ASP A 131 -7.43 0.33 -28.86
CA ASP A 131 -7.42 0.93 -30.18
C ASP A 131 -8.70 1.76 -30.39
N TRP A 132 -8.92 2.74 -29.52
CA TRP A 132 -10.12 3.58 -29.46
C TRP A 132 -10.31 4.38 -30.76
N GLY A 133 -9.22 4.61 -31.51
CA GLY A 133 -9.25 5.22 -32.84
C GLY A 133 -9.82 4.33 -33.95
N SER A 134 -9.78 3.00 -33.80
CA SER A 134 -10.24 2.07 -34.84
C SER A 134 -11.76 1.96 -34.92
N ASN A 135 -12.46 2.07 -33.79
CA ASN A 135 -13.94 2.07 -33.76
C ASN A 135 -14.55 3.36 -34.33
N LEU A 136 -13.93 4.53 -34.09
CA LEU A 136 -14.42 5.81 -34.62
C LEU A 136 -14.35 5.89 -36.17
N LYS A 137 -13.32 5.27 -36.78
CA LYS A 137 -13.17 5.24 -38.24
C LYS A 137 -14.21 4.35 -38.92
N ALA A 138 -14.60 3.26 -38.26
CA ALA A 138 -15.64 2.35 -38.73
C ALA A 138 -17.05 2.98 -38.66
N GLU A 139 -17.32 3.82 -37.65
CA GLU A 139 -18.60 4.54 -37.57
C GLU A 139 -18.68 5.71 -38.55
N ALA A 140 -17.60 6.45 -38.78
CA ALA A 140 -17.58 7.57 -39.72
C ALA A 140 -17.85 7.15 -41.19
N THR A 141 -17.53 5.91 -41.56
CA THR A 141 -17.82 5.39 -42.91
C THR A 141 -19.28 4.97 -43.09
N ARG A 142 -20.02 4.68 -42.01
CA ARG A 142 -21.46 4.37 -42.07
C ARG A 142 -22.33 5.61 -42.24
N PHE A 143 -21.90 6.76 -41.72
CA PHE A 143 -22.64 8.02 -41.84
C PHE A 143 -22.53 8.70 -43.22
N ARG A 144 -21.57 8.30 -44.08
CA ARG A 144 -21.40 8.89 -45.43
C ARG A 144 -22.22 8.21 -46.53
N LYS A 145 -23.15 7.31 -46.17
CA LYS A 145 -24.13 6.70 -47.09
C LYS A 145 -25.56 6.97 -46.61
N ARG A 146 -25.98 8.23 -46.64
CA ARG A 146 -27.35 8.66 -46.93
C ARG A 146 -27.30 9.97 -47.69
#